data_AF-A0A924TPS8-F1
#
_entry.id   AF-A0A924TPS8-F1
#
_cell.length_a   1.000
_cell.length_b   1.000
_cell.length_c   1.000
_cell.angle_alpha   90.00
_cell.angle_beta   90.00
_cell.angle_gamma   90.00
#
_symmetry.space_group_name_H-M   'P 1'
#
loop_
_entity.id
_entity.type
_entity.pdbx_description
1 polymer ?
#
loop_
_entity_poly.entity_id
_entity_poly.type
_entity_poly.pdbx_seq_one_letter_code
_entity_poly.pdbx_strand_id
1 'polypeptide(L)' 'MQMLKLNGEVDWSDGPYHVFAKYVKAAAAKLGVEVSIGAFWPRFVDAPHTELKLWRTM' A
#
# COMPACT_ATOMS: atom_id res chain seq x y z
N MET A 1 3.93 -6.80 -7.35
CA MET A 1 2.46 -6.71 -7.51
C MET A 1 1.83 -7.47 -6.35
N GLN A 2 1.37 -6.77 -5.30
CA GLN A 2 0.72 -7.42 -4.16
C GLN A 2 -0.73 -7.74 -4.56
N MET A 3 -1.08 -9.03 -4.52
CA MET A 3 -2.39 -9.54 -4.94
C MET A 3 -3.27 -9.69 -3.71
N LEU A 4 -4.46 -9.09 -3.73
CA LEU A 4 -5.45 -9.34 -2.70
C LEU A 4 -6.27 -10.55 -3.13
N LYS A 5 -6.16 -11.64 -2.35
CA LYS A 5 -6.96 -12.83 -2.60
C LYS A 5 -8.27 -12.74 -1.82
N LEU A 6 -9.39 -12.65 -2.52
CA LEU A 6 -10.71 -12.84 -1.92
C LEU A 6 -11.17 -14.26 -2.25
N ASN A 7 -11.50 -15.04 -1.22
CA ASN A 7 -11.87 -16.46 -1.35
C ASN A 7 -10.84 -17.33 -2.11
N GLY A 8 -9.55 -16.95 -2.06
CA GLY A 8 -8.46 -17.69 -2.73
C GLY A 8 -8.21 -17.28 -4.19
N GLU A 9 -9.07 -16.44 -4.77
CA GLU A 9 -8.95 -15.91 -6.14
C GLU A 9 -8.40 -14.49 -6.13
N VAL A 10 -7.68 -14.12 -7.21
CA VAL A 10 -7.14 -12.77 -7.34
C VAL A 10 -8.27 -11.80 -7.69
N ASP A 11 -8.49 -10.79 -6.86
CA ASP A 11 -9.48 -9.74 -7.09
C ASP A 11 -8.75 -8.42 -7.37
N TRP A 12 -9.09 -7.79 -8.50
CA TRP A 12 -8.56 -6.50 -8.96
C TRP A 12 -9.52 -5.33 -8.77
N SER A 13 -10.69 -5.54 -8.14
CA SER A 13 -11.61 -4.46 -7.82
C SER A 13 -10.93 -3.43 -6.89
N ASP A 14 -11.34 -2.17 -6.99
CA ASP A 14 -10.70 -1.07 -6.24
C ASP A 14 -10.90 -1.17 -4.71
N GLY A 15 -12.02 -1.75 -4.26
CA GLY A 15 -12.43 -1.78 -2.86
C GLY A 15 -11.42 -2.46 -1.91
N PRO A 16 -10.93 -3.66 -2.23
CA PRO A 16 -9.94 -4.38 -1.43
C PRO A 16 -8.63 -3.62 -1.16
N TYR A 17 -8.11 -2.89 -2.14
CA TYR A 17 -6.77 -2.29 -2.02
C TYR A 17 -6.72 -1.08 -1.08
N HIS A 18 -7.83 -0.35 -0.90
CA HIS A 18 -7.92 0.70 0.12
C HIS A 18 -7.88 0.13 1.55
N VAL A 19 -8.43 -1.07 1.76
CA VAL A 19 -8.35 -1.76 3.05
C VAL A 19 -6.91 -2.21 3.31
N PHE A 20 -6.25 -2.78 2.30
CA PHE A 20 -4.84 -3.13 2.36
C PHE A 20 -3.93 -1.95 2.71
N ALA A 21 -4.09 -0.83 2.00
CA ALA A 21 -3.31 0.39 2.24
C ALA A 21 -3.42 0.90 3.69
N LYS A 22 -4.61 0.78 4.32
CA LYS A 22 -4.80 1.15 5.73
C LYS A 22 -3.97 0.26 6.67
N TYR A 23 -3.95 -1.05 6.44
CA TYR A 23 -3.16 -1.98 7.27
C TYR A 23 -1.66 -1.78 7.10
N VAL A 24 -1.18 -1.57 5.86
CA VAL A 24 0.23 -1.27 5.60
C VAL A 24 0.64 0.00 6.33
N LYS A 25 -0.15 1.08 6.23
CA LYS A 25 0.12 2.35 6.92
C LYS A 25 0.20 2.18 8.45
N ALA A 26 -0.72 1.40 9.04
CA ALA A 26 -0.72 1.13 10.47
C ALA A 26 0.51 0.31 10.91
N ALA A 27 0.90 -0.71 10.14
CA ALA A 27 2.08 -1.51 10.41
C ALA A 27 3.37 -0.69 10.30
N ALA A 28 3.50 0.13 9.26
CA ALA A 28 4.65 1.02 9.05
C ALA A 28 4.82 2.01 10.22
N ALA A 29 3.72 2.62 10.67
CA ALA A 29 3.72 3.50 11.85
C ALA A 29 4.16 2.78 13.13
N LYS A 30 3.69 1.55 13.36
CA LYS A 30 4.08 0.74 14.53
C LYS A 30 5.57 0.36 14.50
N LEU A 31 6.13 0.15 13.31
CA LEU A 31 7.52 -0.25 13.11
C LEU A 31 8.48 0.94 12.97
N GLY A 32 7.97 2.18 12.92
CA GLY A 32 8.80 3.37 12.65
C GLY A 32 9.43 3.36 11.25
N VAL A 33 8.79 2.70 10.28
CA VAL A 33 9.27 2.60 8.90
C VAL A 33 8.53 3.61 8.03
N GLU A 34 9.26 4.38 7.24
CA GLU A 34 8.65 5.27 6.27
C GLU A 34 8.31 4.53 4.97
N VAL A 35 7.04 4.61 4.57
CA VAL A 35 6.52 4.01 3.33
C VAL A 35 5.76 5.04 2.49
N SER A 36 5.83 4.89 1.18
CA SER A 36 4.96 5.53 0.19
C SER A 36 3.98 4.46 -0.31
N ILE A 37 2.69 4.80 -0.38
CA ILE A 37 1.63 3.88 -0.77
C ILE A 37 0.84 4.56 -1.89
N GLY A 38 0.73 3.90 -3.04
CA GLY A 38 0.11 4.46 -4.24
C GLY A 38 -1.37 4.81 -4.08
N ALA A 39 -2.06 4.15 -3.14
CA ALA A 39 -3.43 4.47 -2.75
C ALA A 39 -3.61 5.91 -2.23
N PHE A 40 -2.53 6.57 -1.80
CA PHE A 40 -2.54 7.95 -1.29
C PHE A 40 -1.84 8.94 -2.22
N TRP A 41 -1.49 8.53 -3.45
CA TRP A 41 -0.92 9.46 -4.42
C TRP A 41 -1.97 10.48 -4.89
N PRO A 42 -1.57 11.74 -5.14
CA PRO A 42 -2.51 12.78 -5.56
C PRO A 42 -3.07 12.56 -6.97
N ARG A 43 -2.37 11.79 -7.81
CA ARG A 43 -2.74 11.43 -9.20
C ARG A 43 -2.12 10.08 -9.56
N PHE A 44 -2.64 9.43 -10.61
CA PHE A 44 -2.16 8.13 -11.09
C PHE A 44 -2.12 7.08 -9.99
N VAL A 45 -3.21 7.01 -9.21
CA VAL A 45 -3.35 6.12 -8.06
C VAL A 45 -3.15 4.67 -8.50
N ASP A 46 -2.20 4.00 -7.86
CA ASP A 46 -1.96 2.56 -7.97
C ASP A 46 -2.03 1.95 -6.56
N ALA A 47 -3.24 1.62 -6.12
CA ALA A 47 -3.50 1.23 -4.72
C ALA A 47 -2.68 0.02 -4.19
N PRO A 48 -2.35 -1.01 -4.99
CA PRO A 48 -1.44 -2.08 -4.62
C PRO A 48 0.02 -1.66 -4.43
N HIS A 49 0.45 -0.50 -4.94
CA HIS A 49 1.85 -0.07 -4.87
C HIS A 49 2.21 0.34 -3.45
N THR A 50 3.26 -0.28 -2.91
CA THR A 50 3.88 0.10 -1.64
C THR A 50 5.39 0.04 -1.80
N GLU A 51 6.06 1.12 -1.41
CA GLU A 51 7.51 1.24 -1.50
C GLU A 51 8.08 1.84 -0.21
N LEU A 52 9.32 1.47 0.12
CA LEU A 52 10.07 2.15 1.17
C LEU A 52 10.38 3.57 0.70
N LYS A 53 10.15 4.56 1.56
CA LYS A 53 10.76 5.87 1.30
C LYS A 53 12.25 5.70 1.55
N LEU A 54 13.04 5.79 0.49
CA LEU A 54 14.48 5.87 0.63
C LEU A 54 14.78 7.06 1.54
N TRP A 55 15.46 6.78 2.67
CA TRP A 55 16.10 7.79 3.49
C TRP A 55 16.86 8.71 2.54
N ARG A 56 16.41 9.96 2.43
CA ARG A 56 17.30 11.00 1.94
C ARG A 56 18.41 11.04 2.98
N THR A 57 19.60 10.57 2.60
CA THR A 57 20.84 11.07 3.19
C THR A 57 20.74 12.58 3.21
N MET A 58 20.42 13.12 4.38
CA MET A 58 20.74 14.50 4.73
C MET A 58 22.24 14.68 4.64
#